data_AF-R7LP87-F1
#
_entry.id   AF-R7LP87-F1
#
_cell.length_a   1.000
_cell.length_b   1.000
_cell.length_c   1.000
_cell.angle_alpha   90.00
_cell.angle_beta   90.00
_cell.angle_gamma   90.00
#
_symmetry.space_group_name_H-M   'P 1'
#
loop_
_entity.id
_entity.type
_entity.pdbx_description
1 polymer ?
#
loop_
_entity_poly.entity_id
_entity_poly.type
_entity_poly.pdbx_seq_one_letter_code
_entity_poly.pdbx_strand_id
1 'polypeptide(L)'
;MKKKICIGVGILLMILIVAGIVTNYIDSGRVATGHEPKYCIKIVNNDGSKVTYWGLGYKVIRYVGVSPNEPYESNIGVKMGNWFMKYKLPIDSEFNKENSSNISNLNDFYNTELTKNRDIRNLSKEYTSFDAQKDNCFVISAMVHNDNLYSEFMENYKNKKTAFIRVAQNTVEGDLILTDILYYEKSDKVYIVTDNTRDKFSAETDRIIELKEFNYTSEYKNNNHLYWVLYNEDITEENFKTDNVFVITTIN
;
A
#
# COMPACT_ATOMS: atom_id res chain seq x y z
N MET A 1 13.83 -20.10 -53.93
CA MET A 1 12.82 -20.28 -52.86
C MET A 1 12.65 -19.05 -51.96
N LYS A 2 13.72 -18.46 -51.39
CA LYS A 2 13.63 -17.31 -50.47
C LYS A 2 12.84 -16.09 -50.99
N LYS A 3 13.03 -15.67 -52.25
CA LYS A 3 12.28 -14.53 -52.84
C LYS A 3 10.77 -14.75 -52.91
N LYS A 4 10.31 -15.96 -53.26
CA LYS A 4 8.86 -16.28 -53.34
C LYS A 4 8.21 -16.31 -51.95
N ILE A 5 8.95 -16.76 -50.94
CA ILE A 5 8.52 -16.75 -49.54
C ILE A 5 8.41 -15.30 -49.03
N CYS A 6 9.41 -14.45 -49.28
CA CYS A 6 9.36 -13.03 -48.90
C CYS A 6 8.17 -12.29 -49.53
N ILE A 7 7.88 -12.55 -50.81
CA ILE A 7 6.72 -11.96 -51.49
C ILE A 7 5.41 -12.45 -50.87
N GLY A 8 5.28 -13.75 -50.59
CA GLY A 8 4.10 -14.32 -49.93
C GLY A 8 3.86 -13.73 -48.54
N VAL A 9 4.92 -13.58 -47.73
CA VAL A 9 4.86 -12.96 -46.40
C VAL A 9 4.48 -11.48 -46.50
N GLY A 10 5.03 -10.75 -47.46
CA GLY A 10 4.70 -9.33 -47.68
C GLY A 10 3.23 -9.12 -48.04
N ILE A 11 2.68 -9.96 -48.93
CA ILE A 11 1.26 -9.91 -49.31
C ILE A 11 0.37 -10.22 -48.09
N LEU A 12 0.70 -11.25 -47.31
CA LEU A 12 -0.05 -11.59 -46.10
C LEU A 12 -0.06 -10.45 -45.07
N LEU A 13 1.08 -9.80 -44.84
CA LEU A 13 1.17 -8.65 -43.94
C LEU A 13 0.31 -7.48 -44.42
N MET A 14 0.32 -7.18 -45.72
CA MET A 14 -0.52 -6.13 -46.29
C MET A 14 -2.02 -6.44 -46.08
N ILE A 15 -2.43 -7.69 -46.28
CA ILE A 15 -3.82 -8.11 -46.02
C ILE A 15 -4.18 -7.92 -44.54
N LEU A 16 -3.29 -8.30 -43.61
CA LEU A 16 -3.52 -8.10 -42.17
C LEU A 16 -3.61 -6.62 -41.79
N ILE A 17 -2.80 -5.76 -42.39
CA ILE A 17 -2.87 -4.30 -42.16
C ILE A 17 -4.22 -3.75 -42.60
N VAL A 18 -4.65 -4.08 -43.83
CA VAL A 18 -5.95 -3.62 -44.37
C VAL A 18 -7.10 -4.18 -43.53
N ALA A 19 -7.08 -5.46 -43.17
CA ALA A 19 -8.07 -6.06 -42.29
C ALA A 19 -8.10 -5.38 -40.91
N GLY A 20 -6.94 -5.01 -40.36
CA GLY A 20 -6.81 -4.30 -39.09
C GLY A 20 -7.47 -2.93 -39.14
N ILE A 21 -7.25 -2.17 -40.22
CA ILE A 21 -7.87 -0.85 -40.40
C ILE A 21 -9.39 -0.97 -40.52
N VAL A 22 -9.89 -1.91 -41.34
CA VAL A 22 -11.33 -2.09 -41.56
C VAL A 22 -12.05 -2.54 -40.29
N THR A 23 -11.51 -3.54 -39.59
CA THR A 23 -12.10 -4.05 -38.34
C THR A 23 -12.07 -2.99 -37.24
N ASN A 24 -10.96 -2.25 -37.12
CA ASN A 24 -10.84 -1.14 -36.19
C ASN A 24 -11.89 -0.05 -36.45
N TYR A 25 -12.07 0.37 -37.71
CA TYR A 25 -13.06 1.38 -38.08
C TYR A 25 -14.49 0.96 -37.69
N ILE A 26 -14.89 -0.27 -38.01
CA ILE A 26 -16.23 -0.77 -37.68
C ILE A 26 -16.42 -0.85 -36.17
N ASP A 27 -15.46 -1.42 -35.44
CA ASP A 27 -15.57 -1.56 -33.99
C ASP A 27 -15.49 -0.21 -33.26
N SER A 28 -14.71 0.75 -33.76
CA SER A 28 -14.71 2.13 -33.25
C SER A 28 -16.10 2.76 -33.35
N GLY A 29 -16.78 2.63 -34.49
CA GLY A 29 -18.15 3.13 -34.66
C GLY A 29 -19.13 2.47 -33.69
N ARG A 30 -19.00 1.15 -33.48
CA ARG A 30 -19.83 0.41 -32.51
C ARG A 30 -19.57 0.86 -31.08
N VAL A 31 -18.32 0.93 -30.65
CA VAL A 31 -17.93 1.36 -29.31
C VAL A 31 -18.39 2.79 -29.02
N ALA A 32 -18.23 3.71 -29.98
CA ALA A 32 -18.66 5.09 -29.85
C ALA A 32 -20.20 5.24 -29.75
N THR A 33 -20.94 4.27 -30.27
CA THR A 33 -22.42 4.23 -30.22
C THR A 33 -22.95 3.31 -29.12
N GLY A 34 -22.11 2.87 -28.17
CA GLY A 34 -22.57 2.03 -27.05
C GLY A 34 -22.84 0.56 -27.40
N HIS A 35 -22.33 0.08 -28.53
CA HIS A 35 -22.49 -1.31 -28.97
C HIS A 35 -21.22 -2.14 -28.78
N GLU A 36 -21.40 -3.42 -28.45
CA GLU A 36 -20.30 -4.37 -28.28
C GLU A 36 -19.49 -4.53 -29.58
N PRO A 37 -18.14 -4.46 -29.55
CA PRO A 37 -17.31 -4.65 -30.74
C PRO A 37 -17.49 -6.08 -31.29
N LYS A 38 -17.52 -6.20 -32.62
CA LYS A 38 -17.85 -7.44 -33.32
C LYS A 38 -16.61 -8.22 -33.74
N TYR A 39 -15.52 -7.53 -34.10
CA TYR A 39 -14.31 -8.13 -34.66
C TYR A 39 -13.20 -8.29 -33.62
N CYS A 40 -13.59 -8.59 -32.37
CA CYS A 40 -12.68 -8.75 -31.26
C CYS A 40 -12.85 -10.11 -30.56
N ILE A 41 -11.76 -10.58 -29.96
CA ILE A 41 -11.78 -11.71 -29.03
C ILE A 41 -12.11 -11.17 -27.64
N LYS A 42 -13.22 -11.61 -27.05
CA LYS A 42 -13.69 -11.23 -25.71
C LYS A 42 -13.02 -12.07 -24.64
N ILE A 43 -12.45 -11.42 -23.64
CA ILE A 43 -11.84 -12.03 -22.46
C ILE A 43 -12.41 -11.35 -21.22
N VAL A 44 -13.02 -12.13 -20.34
CA VAL A 44 -13.58 -11.65 -19.07
C VAL A 44 -12.55 -11.92 -17.97
N ASN A 45 -12.32 -10.93 -17.11
CA ASN A 45 -11.45 -11.10 -15.94
C ASN A 45 -12.10 -12.05 -14.91
N ASN A 46 -11.30 -12.67 -14.04
CA ASN A 46 -11.78 -13.69 -13.09
C ASN A 46 -12.88 -13.19 -12.14
N ASP A 47 -12.84 -11.90 -11.78
CA ASP A 47 -13.82 -11.23 -10.93
C ASP A 47 -15.09 -10.77 -11.69
N GLY A 48 -15.12 -10.92 -13.01
CA GLY A 48 -16.22 -10.47 -13.86
C GLY A 48 -16.35 -8.95 -13.99
N SER A 49 -15.54 -8.14 -13.30
CA SER A 49 -15.66 -6.67 -13.25
C SER A 49 -15.16 -5.98 -14.53
N LYS A 50 -14.28 -6.67 -15.26
CA LYS A 50 -13.61 -6.13 -16.45
C LYS A 50 -13.70 -7.10 -17.63
N VAL A 51 -14.06 -6.56 -18.78
CA VAL A 51 -14.08 -7.25 -20.06
C VAL A 51 -13.09 -6.59 -21.01
N THR A 52 -12.21 -7.39 -21.59
CA THR A 52 -11.21 -6.95 -22.56
C THR A 52 -11.50 -7.55 -23.92
N TYR A 53 -11.57 -6.71 -24.94
CA TYR A 53 -11.80 -7.09 -26.33
C TYR A 53 -10.52 -6.85 -27.13
N TRP A 54 -9.96 -7.91 -27.70
CA TRP A 54 -8.73 -7.86 -28.51
C TRP A 54 -9.06 -7.88 -30.00
N GLY A 55 -8.82 -6.77 -30.68
CA GLY A 55 -8.92 -6.65 -32.13
C GLY A 55 -7.55 -6.69 -32.80
N LEU A 56 -7.52 -6.60 -34.13
CA LEU A 56 -6.27 -6.64 -34.90
C LEU A 56 -5.57 -5.27 -34.87
N GLY A 57 -4.62 -5.10 -33.94
CA GLY A 57 -3.88 -3.85 -33.72
C GLY A 57 -4.50 -2.90 -32.68
N TYR A 58 -5.62 -3.27 -32.07
CA TYR A 58 -6.33 -2.46 -31.09
C TYR A 58 -6.96 -3.30 -29.97
N LYS A 59 -7.38 -2.62 -28.90
CA LYS A 59 -7.98 -3.21 -27.73
C LYS A 59 -9.05 -2.29 -27.16
N VAL A 60 -10.15 -2.87 -26.70
CA VAL A 60 -11.20 -2.17 -25.95
C VAL A 60 -11.23 -2.74 -24.53
N ILE A 61 -11.20 -1.88 -23.54
CA ILE A 61 -11.37 -2.26 -22.13
C ILE A 61 -12.69 -1.67 -21.65
N ARG A 62 -13.57 -2.55 -21.16
CA ARG A 62 -14.87 -2.22 -20.58
C ARG A 62 -14.87 -2.64 -19.12
N TYR A 63 -15.31 -1.74 -18.24
CA TYR A 63 -15.71 -2.09 -16.88
C TYR A 63 -17.23 -2.22 -16.82
N VAL A 64 -17.71 -3.33 -16.27
CA VAL A 64 -19.14 -3.64 -16.17
C VAL A 64 -19.70 -3.19 -14.83
N GLY A 65 -20.97 -2.79 -14.81
CA GLY A 65 -21.68 -2.32 -13.62
C GLY A 65 -21.99 -3.46 -12.66
N VAL A 66 -22.66 -4.49 -13.18
CA VAL A 66 -23.23 -5.59 -12.40
C VAL A 66 -22.71 -6.93 -12.89
N SER A 67 -22.61 -7.13 -14.20
CA SER A 67 -22.26 -8.44 -14.77
C SER A 67 -21.66 -8.33 -16.17
N PRO A 68 -20.74 -9.25 -16.56
CA PRO A 68 -20.25 -9.38 -17.93
C PRO A 68 -21.33 -9.50 -19.02
N ASN A 69 -22.53 -9.95 -18.63
CA ASN A 69 -23.65 -10.23 -19.52
C ASN A 69 -24.68 -9.09 -19.59
N GLU A 70 -24.44 -7.97 -18.90
CA GLU A 70 -25.32 -6.80 -18.98
C GLU A 70 -25.21 -6.10 -20.35
N PRO A 71 -26.22 -5.32 -20.76
CA PRO A 71 -26.18 -4.52 -21.99
C PRO A 71 -24.90 -3.69 -22.09
N TYR A 72 -24.29 -3.62 -23.28
CA TYR A 72 -22.99 -2.96 -23.44
C TYR A 72 -23.02 -1.48 -23.02
N GLU A 73 -24.16 -0.81 -23.24
CA GLU A 73 -24.41 0.58 -22.85
C GLU A 73 -24.35 0.81 -21.33
N SER A 74 -24.65 -0.21 -20.52
CA SER A 74 -24.66 -0.13 -19.04
C SER A 74 -23.27 -0.22 -18.41
N ASN A 75 -22.21 0.05 -19.17
CA ASN A 75 -20.84 0.01 -18.67
C ASN A 75 -20.54 1.18 -17.73
N ILE A 76 -19.66 0.96 -16.74
CA ILE A 76 -19.13 2.02 -15.86
C ILE A 76 -18.14 2.90 -16.64
N GLY A 77 -17.39 2.28 -17.54
CA GLY A 77 -16.46 3.00 -18.39
C GLY A 77 -15.89 2.10 -19.49
N VAL A 78 -15.71 2.69 -20.67
CA VAL A 78 -15.16 2.04 -21.84
C VAL A 78 -14.09 2.92 -22.45
N LYS A 79 -12.95 2.30 -22.79
CA LYS A 79 -11.89 2.94 -23.54
C LYS A 79 -11.35 2.03 -24.62
N MET A 80 -11.16 2.58 -25.81
CA MET A 80 -10.54 1.93 -26.95
C MET A 80 -9.16 2.54 -27.21
N GLY A 81 -8.20 1.71 -27.61
CA GLY A 81 -6.85 2.15 -27.96
C GLY A 81 -6.00 1.03 -28.54
N ASN A 82 -4.69 1.20 -28.56
CA ASN A 82 -3.76 0.17 -29.03
C ASN A 82 -3.68 -1.02 -28.05
N TRP A 83 -3.03 -2.12 -28.47
CA TRP A 83 -2.82 -3.32 -27.65
C TRP A 83 -2.19 -3.06 -26.28
N PHE A 84 -1.30 -2.07 -26.20
CA PHE A 84 -0.55 -1.72 -24.99
C PHE A 84 -1.28 -0.72 -24.11
N MET A 85 -2.47 -0.25 -24.51
CA MET A 85 -3.25 0.71 -23.73
C MET A 85 -3.56 0.14 -22.35
N LYS A 86 -3.18 0.88 -21.32
CA LYS A 86 -3.64 0.66 -19.95
C LYS A 86 -4.85 1.57 -19.72
N TYR A 87 -5.92 1.00 -19.18
CA TYR A 87 -7.10 1.75 -18.77
C TYR A 87 -7.56 1.24 -17.41
N LYS A 88 -7.62 2.16 -16.46
CA LYS A 88 -8.18 1.97 -15.12
C LYS A 88 -9.30 3.01 -14.98
N LEU A 89 -10.39 2.68 -14.29
CA LEU A 89 -11.39 3.70 -14.02
C LEU A 89 -10.78 4.82 -13.17
N PRO A 90 -11.23 6.08 -13.32
CA PRO A 90 -10.85 7.15 -12.40
C PRO A 90 -11.22 6.79 -10.95
N ILE A 91 -12.40 6.18 -10.77
CA ILE A 91 -12.89 5.69 -9.48
C ILE A 91 -11.95 4.62 -8.92
N ASP A 92 -11.42 3.71 -9.75
CA ASP A 92 -10.43 2.71 -9.31
C ASP A 92 -9.15 3.37 -8.78
N SER A 93 -8.78 4.57 -9.22
CA SER A 93 -7.55 5.23 -8.71
C SER A 93 -7.73 5.80 -7.30
N GLU A 94 -8.93 6.25 -6.94
CA GLU A 94 -9.28 6.66 -5.58
C GLU A 94 -9.66 5.46 -4.70
N PHE A 95 -10.42 4.51 -5.25
CA PHE A 95 -10.89 3.31 -4.56
C PHE A 95 -9.77 2.27 -4.33
N ASN A 96 -8.76 2.18 -5.20
CA ASN A 96 -7.54 1.38 -4.91
C ASN A 96 -6.61 2.10 -3.93
N LYS A 97 -6.74 3.42 -3.74
CA LYS A 97 -6.03 4.13 -2.67
C LYS A 97 -6.64 3.80 -1.30
N GLU A 98 -7.95 3.52 -1.26
CA GLU A 98 -8.65 3.03 -0.07
C GLU A 98 -8.50 1.51 0.16
N ASN A 99 -8.22 0.73 -0.88
CA ASN A 99 -8.13 -0.74 -0.83
C ASN A 99 -6.70 -1.32 -0.93
N SER A 100 -5.65 -0.52 -0.73
CA SER A 100 -4.37 -1.12 -0.34
C SER A 100 -4.51 -1.62 1.10
N SER A 101 -5.02 -2.84 1.25
CA SER A 101 -5.12 -3.52 2.54
C SER A 101 -3.77 -3.69 3.21
N ASN A 102 -2.67 -3.60 2.45
CA ASN A 102 -1.31 -3.69 2.97
C ASN A 102 -0.54 -2.39 2.81
N ILE A 103 0.19 -2.03 3.85
CA ILE A 103 1.16 -0.92 3.85
C ILE A 103 2.50 -1.52 3.43
N SER A 104 2.97 -1.15 2.22
CA SER A 104 4.20 -1.73 1.66
C SER A 104 5.42 -0.82 1.79
N ASN A 105 5.18 0.48 1.94
CA ASN A 105 6.21 1.50 1.95
C ASN A 105 5.80 2.70 2.83
N LEU A 106 6.76 3.60 3.11
CA LEU A 106 6.53 4.77 3.96
C LEU A 106 5.42 5.71 3.45
N ASN A 107 5.24 5.84 2.13
CA ASN A 107 4.19 6.70 1.60
C ASN A 107 2.81 6.07 1.81
N ASP A 108 2.68 4.76 1.73
CA ASP A 108 1.45 4.06 2.09
C ASP A 108 1.16 4.26 3.58
N PHE A 109 2.18 4.11 4.44
CA PHE A 109 2.07 4.31 5.88
C PHE A 109 1.56 5.71 6.21
N TYR A 110 2.12 6.75 5.59
CA TYR A 110 1.72 8.16 5.79
C TYR A 110 0.60 8.64 4.86
N ASN A 111 -0.18 7.73 4.27
CA ASN A 111 -1.39 8.09 3.52
C ASN A 111 -2.67 7.51 4.17
N THR A 112 -2.55 6.92 5.36
CA THR A 112 -3.72 6.47 6.15
C THR A 112 -4.38 7.64 6.89
N GLU A 113 -5.63 7.45 7.31
CA GLU A 113 -6.42 8.50 7.96
C GLU A 113 -5.74 9.08 9.22
N LEU A 114 -5.14 8.22 10.05
CA LEU A 114 -4.51 8.62 11.31
C LEU A 114 -3.07 9.17 11.14
N THR A 115 -2.41 8.88 10.01
CA THR A 115 -0.98 9.17 9.82
C THR A 115 -0.70 10.26 8.78
N LYS A 116 -1.65 10.60 7.89
CA LYS A 116 -1.43 11.53 6.76
C LYS A 116 -0.87 12.92 7.10
N ASN A 117 -1.15 13.40 8.32
CA ASN A 117 -0.68 14.69 8.81
C ASN A 117 0.39 14.55 9.90
N ARG A 118 0.94 13.35 10.07
CA ARG A 118 1.90 12.99 11.12
C ARG A 118 3.17 12.39 10.54
N ASP A 119 3.54 12.72 9.30
CA ASP A 119 4.76 12.20 8.68
C ASP A 119 6.02 12.60 9.47
N ILE A 120 6.74 11.59 9.98
CA ILE A 120 7.93 11.78 10.80
C ILE A 120 9.06 12.49 10.05
N ARG A 121 9.08 12.35 8.71
CA ARG A 121 10.08 12.96 7.82
C ARG A 121 9.96 14.48 7.77
N ASN A 122 8.78 15.02 8.11
CA ASN A 122 8.51 16.45 8.10
C ASN A 122 8.89 17.13 9.42
N LEU A 123 9.26 16.36 10.45
CA LEU A 123 9.72 16.92 11.72
C LEU A 123 11.09 17.56 11.57
N SER A 124 11.30 18.68 12.27
CA SER A 124 12.59 19.37 12.31
C SER A 124 13.71 18.44 12.81
N LYS A 125 14.96 18.73 12.41
CA LYS A 125 16.14 18.10 13.01
C LYS A 125 16.33 18.52 14.48
N GLU A 126 15.84 19.70 14.83
CA GLU A 126 15.85 20.25 16.19
C GLU A 126 14.62 19.80 17.01
N TYR A 127 13.83 18.83 16.53
CA TYR A 127 12.64 18.35 17.24
C TYR A 127 13.02 17.67 18.55
N THR A 128 12.45 18.14 19.65
CA THR A 128 12.82 17.71 21.01
C THR A 128 11.73 16.86 21.66
N SER A 129 12.07 16.21 22.78
CA SER A 129 11.07 15.54 23.62
C SER A 129 9.98 16.49 24.16
N PHE A 130 10.30 17.78 24.31
CA PHE A 130 9.33 18.80 24.70
C PHE A 130 8.35 19.13 23.57
N ASP A 131 8.81 19.16 22.32
CA ASP A 131 7.94 19.28 21.16
C ASP A 131 7.05 18.04 21.01
N ALA A 132 7.62 16.85 21.21
CA ALA A 132 6.88 15.59 21.22
C ALA A 132 5.75 15.59 22.27
N GLN A 133 6.02 16.12 23.46
CA GLN A 133 5.01 16.26 24.52
C GLN A 133 3.87 17.19 24.08
N LYS A 134 4.19 18.34 23.48
CA LYS A 134 3.18 19.31 22.97
C LYS A 134 2.36 18.74 21.82
N ASP A 135 2.98 17.93 20.96
CA ASP A 135 2.34 17.28 19.82
C ASP A 135 1.53 16.03 20.21
N ASN A 136 1.31 15.82 21.51
CA ASN A 136 0.55 14.70 22.06
C ASN A 136 1.14 13.33 21.64
N CYS A 137 2.46 13.18 21.78
CA CYS A 137 3.17 11.91 21.65
C CYS A 137 3.30 11.22 23.02
N PHE A 138 3.45 9.90 23.03
CA PHE A 138 3.81 9.16 24.23
C PHE A 138 5.31 9.32 24.48
N VAL A 139 5.67 10.12 25.49
CA VAL A 139 7.07 10.49 25.75
C VAL A 139 7.62 9.68 26.93
N ILE A 140 8.73 9.00 26.70
CA ILE A 140 9.41 8.15 27.67
C ILE A 140 10.76 8.82 27.99
N SER A 141 10.82 9.41 29.18
CA SER A 141 12.01 10.07 29.71
C SER A 141 12.16 9.72 31.20
N ALA A 142 12.85 10.55 31.99
CA ALA A 142 12.86 10.40 33.45
C ALA A 142 11.45 10.40 34.06
N MET A 143 10.51 11.08 33.41
CA MET A 143 9.07 10.96 33.66
C MET A 143 8.36 10.58 32.36
N VAL A 144 7.33 9.76 32.47
CA VAL A 144 6.45 9.40 31.35
C VAL A 144 5.41 10.50 31.18
N HIS A 145 5.21 10.97 29.95
CA HIS A 145 4.17 11.93 29.60
C HIS A 145 3.19 11.34 28.58
N ASN A 146 1.91 11.73 28.72
CA ASN A 146 0.80 11.27 27.87
C ASN A 146 0.67 9.73 27.88
N ASP A 147 0.83 9.11 29.06
CA ASP A 147 0.71 7.67 29.29
C ASP A 147 -0.68 7.11 28.97
N ASN A 148 -1.71 7.95 29.03
CA ASN A 148 -3.06 7.63 28.56
C ASN A 148 -3.09 7.14 27.10
N LEU A 149 -2.17 7.62 26.24
CA LEU A 149 -2.11 7.25 24.82
C LEU A 149 -1.76 5.78 24.62
N TYR A 150 -0.89 5.23 25.48
CA TYR A 150 -0.56 3.81 25.45
C TYR A 150 -1.81 2.97 25.74
N SER A 151 -2.55 3.32 26.79
CA SER A 151 -3.78 2.62 27.17
C SER A 151 -4.84 2.69 26.06
N GLU A 152 -5.03 3.87 25.47
CA GLU A 152 -5.96 4.07 24.34
C GLU A 152 -5.56 3.24 23.10
N PHE A 153 -4.26 3.20 22.79
CA PHE A 153 -3.76 2.38 21.67
C PHE A 153 -4.04 0.89 21.91
N MET A 154 -3.72 0.38 23.10
CA MET A 154 -3.91 -1.04 23.44
C MET A 154 -5.40 -1.43 23.50
N GLU A 155 -6.27 -0.53 23.96
CA GLU A 155 -7.71 -0.74 23.93
C GLU A 155 -8.24 -0.80 22.50
N ASN A 156 -7.86 0.14 21.63
CA ASN A 156 -8.25 0.13 20.22
C ASN A 156 -7.73 -1.11 19.49
N TYR A 157 -6.47 -1.51 19.74
CA TYR A 157 -5.89 -2.75 19.22
C TYR A 157 -6.70 -3.98 19.62
N LYS A 158 -7.04 -4.10 20.91
CA LYS A 158 -7.87 -5.20 21.43
C LYS A 158 -9.26 -5.24 20.79
N ASN A 159 -9.83 -4.07 20.52
CA ASN A 159 -11.12 -3.91 19.85
C ASN A 159 -11.03 -4.01 18.32
N LYS A 160 -9.87 -4.36 17.77
CA LYS A 160 -9.60 -4.48 16.33
C LYS A 160 -9.93 -3.21 15.55
N LYS A 161 -9.78 -2.04 16.18
CA LYS A 161 -9.95 -0.72 15.56
C LYS A 161 -8.59 -0.12 15.22
N THR A 162 -8.45 0.44 14.02
CA THR A 162 -7.23 1.13 13.58
C THR A 162 -6.76 2.14 14.63
N ALA A 163 -5.50 2.05 15.03
CA ALA A 163 -4.93 2.82 16.14
C ALA A 163 -3.53 3.31 15.79
N PHE A 164 -3.20 4.53 16.18
CA PHE A 164 -1.90 5.14 15.93
C PHE A 164 -1.35 5.77 17.21
N ILE A 165 -0.06 5.60 17.43
CA ILE A 165 0.69 6.23 18.52
C ILE A 165 2.11 6.54 18.06
N ARG A 166 2.60 7.73 18.42
CA ARG A 166 4.02 8.10 18.28
C ARG A 166 4.68 7.99 19.64
N VAL A 167 5.73 7.19 19.70
CA VAL A 167 6.57 7.01 20.88
C VAL A 167 7.83 7.84 20.70
N ALA A 168 8.15 8.65 21.71
CA ALA A 168 9.31 9.52 21.75
C ALA A 168 10.17 9.13 22.96
N GLN A 169 11.36 8.58 22.71
CA GLN A 169 12.24 8.09 23.77
C GLN A 169 13.61 8.75 23.67
N ASN A 170 14.11 9.27 24.78
CA ASN A 170 15.47 9.77 24.84
C ASN A 170 16.44 8.62 25.13
N THR A 171 17.54 8.56 24.40
CA THR A 171 18.67 7.67 24.72
C THR A 171 19.34 8.11 26.02
N VAL A 172 20.20 7.27 26.57
CA VAL A 172 21.04 7.61 27.74
C VAL A 172 21.90 8.85 27.48
N GLU A 173 22.26 9.07 26.22
CA GLU A 173 23.08 10.19 25.75
C GLU A 173 22.26 11.46 25.45
N GLY A 174 20.92 11.36 25.54
CA GLY A 174 19.99 12.48 25.39
C GLY A 174 19.47 12.72 23.97
N ASP A 175 19.83 11.86 23.01
CA ASP A 175 19.29 11.92 21.64
C ASP A 175 17.86 11.36 21.59
N LEU A 176 17.00 11.99 20.79
CA LEU A 176 15.60 11.60 20.67
C LEU A 176 15.41 10.55 19.57
N ILE A 177 14.89 9.38 19.96
CA ILE A 177 14.41 8.35 19.05
C ILE A 177 12.89 8.47 18.94
N LEU A 178 12.39 8.48 17.71
CA LEU A 178 10.97 8.54 17.41
C LEU A 178 10.54 7.25 16.71
N THR A 179 9.45 6.65 17.20
CA THR A 179 8.84 5.47 16.62
C THR A 179 7.35 5.69 16.44
N ASP A 180 6.88 5.69 15.20
CA ASP A 180 5.46 5.66 14.88
C ASP A 180 4.97 4.22 14.84
N ILE A 181 3.82 3.96 15.46
CA ILE A 181 3.22 2.64 15.54
C ILE A 181 1.78 2.76 15.06
N LEU A 182 1.43 1.95 14.07
CA LEU A 182 0.09 1.88 13.49
C LEU A 182 -0.39 0.43 13.53
N TYR A 183 -1.44 0.17 14.30
CA TYR A 183 -2.25 -1.03 14.06
C TYR A 183 -3.28 -0.71 12.97
N TYR A 184 -3.28 -1.51 11.90
CA TYR A 184 -4.17 -1.31 10.76
C TYR A 184 -5.18 -2.45 10.63
N GLU A 185 -6.46 -2.15 10.89
CA GLU A 185 -7.52 -3.16 10.95
C GLU A 185 -7.75 -3.89 9.61
N LYS A 186 -7.45 -3.23 8.49
CA LYS A 186 -7.65 -3.83 7.16
C LYS A 186 -6.68 -4.97 6.85
N SER A 187 -5.47 -4.94 7.43
CA SER A 187 -4.49 -6.05 7.34
C SER A 187 -4.42 -6.91 8.59
N ASP A 188 -5.01 -6.48 9.71
CA ASP A 188 -4.79 -7.05 11.05
C ASP A 188 -3.28 -7.17 11.38
N LYS A 189 -2.53 -6.10 11.10
CA LYS A 189 -1.07 -6.03 11.34
C LYS A 189 -0.69 -4.77 12.09
N VAL A 190 0.49 -4.80 12.72
CA VAL A 190 1.12 -3.65 13.34
C VAL A 190 2.32 -3.22 12.50
N TYR A 191 2.34 -1.96 12.07
CA TYR A 191 3.44 -1.37 11.32
C TYR A 191 4.18 -0.38 12.21
N ILE A 192 5.50 -0.37 12.10
CA ILE A 192 6.33 0.63 12.78
C ILE A 192 7.18 1.40 11.80
N VAL A 193 7.33 2.70 12.05
CA VAL A 193 8.32 3.55 11.39
C VAL A 193 9.25 4.11 12.45
N THR A 194 10.51 3.72 12.41
CA THR A 194 11.55 4.19 13.33
C THR A 194 12.43 5.21 12.63
N ASP A 195 12.66 6.35 13.27
CA ASP A 195 13.55 7.39 12.77
C ASP A 195 14.88 7.39 13.52
N ASN A 196 15.87 6.72 12.92
CA ASN A 196 17.25 6.67 13.44
C ASN A 196 18.12 7.82 12.88
N THR A 197 17.57 8.74 12.09
CA THR A 197 18.37 9.82 11.47
C THR A 197 18.88 10.85 12.48
N ARG A 198 18.29 10.87 13.68
CA ARG A 198 18.63 11.77 14.79
C ARG A 198 19.66 11.19 15.76
N ASP A 199 19.97 9.91 15.65
CA ASP A 199 21.00 9.27 16.45
C ASP A 199 22.38 9.69 15.93
N LYS A 200 23.06 10.55 16.70
CA LYS A 200 24.37 11.10 16.32
C LYS A 200 25.51 10.11 16.53
N PHE A 201 25.27 9.03 17.27
CA PHE A 201 26.28 8.03 17.63
C PHE A 201 26.19 6.78 16.75
N SER A 202 25.09 6.59 16.03
CA SER A 202 24.94 5.57 14.98
C SER A 202 25.80 5.85 13.74
N ALA A 203 26.22 4.79 13.05
CA ALA A 203 26.94 4.87 11.77
C ALA A 203 26.08 5.54 10.69
N GLU A 204 26.71 6.24 9.73
CA GLU A 204 25.96 6.97 8.69
C GLU A 204 25.03 6.06 7.86
N THR A 205 25.37 4.78 7.70
CA THR A 205 24.55 3.79 6.99
C THR A 205 23.26 3.43 7.73
N ASP A 206 23.24 3.61 9.06
CA ASP A 206 22.16 3.16 9.93
C ASP A 206 21.20 4.31 10.31
N ARG A 207 21.58 5.55 9.92
CA ARG A 207 20.76 6.77 10.04
C ARG A 207 19.70 6.83 8.94
N ILE A 208 18.82 5.85 8.94
CA ILE A 208 17.68 5.76 8.01
C ILE A 208 16.36 5.76 8.76
N ILE A 209 15.30 6.11 8.04
CA ILE A 209 13.93 5.90 8.49
C ILE A 209 13.48 4.55 7.94
N GLU A 210 13.14 3.62 8.82
CA GLU A 210 12.86 2.24 8.47
C GLU A 210 11.40 1.89 8.78
N LEU A 211 10.73 1.21 7.85
CA LEU A 211 9.40 0.63 8.04
C LEU A 211 9.53 -0.87 8.29
N LYS A 212 8.91 -1.37 9.37
CA LYS A 212 8.77 -2.81 9.65
C LYS A 212 7.31 -3.17 9.87
N GLU A 213 6.99 -4.45 9.65
CA GLU A 213 5.68 -5.02 9.95
C GLU A 213 5.79 -6.16 10.97
N PHE A 214 4.77 -6.26 11.81
CA PHE A 214 4.61 -7.28 12.83
C PHE A 214 3.18 -7.81 12.84
N ASN A 215 3.02 -9.09 13.19
CA ASN A 215 1.70 -9.70 13.32
C ASN A 215 0.99 -9.27 14.62
N TYR A 216 1.74 -9.13 15.71
CA TYR A 216 1.14 -8.99 17.04
C TYR A 216 1.85 -7.93 17.89
N THR A 217 1.11 -7.41 18.89
CA THR A 217 1.66 -6.61 19.98
C THR A 217 1.07 -7.03 21.31
N SER A 218 1.87 -7.02 22.38
CA SER A 218 1.40 -7.29 23.74
C SER A 218 2.36 -6.75 24.79
N GLU A 219 1.96 -6.91 26.04
CA GLU A 219 2.86 -6.78 27.18
C GLU A 219 3.55 -8.14 27.42
N TYR A 220 4.84 -8.13 27.69
CA TYR A 220 5.62 -9.33 28.01
C TYR A 220 6.44 -9.11 29.26
N LYS A 221 6.32 -10.02 30.24
CA LYS A 221 7.03 -9.93 31.51
C LYS A 221 8.31 -10.77 31.45
N ASN A 222 9.46 -10.14 31.68
CA ASN A 222 10.76 -10.80 31.74
C ASN A 222 11.63 -10.18 32.84
N ASN A 223 12.29 -10.99 33.67
CA ASN A 223 13.20 -10.53 34.73
C ASN A 223 12.64 -9.38 35.60
N ASN A 224 11.38 -9.51 36.06
CA ASN A 224 10.64 -8.50 36.84
C ASN A 224 10.31 -7.17 36.13
N HIS A 225 10.60 -7.04 34.85
CA HIS A 225 10.22 -5.90 34.02
C HIS A 225 9.06 -6.29 33.10
N LEU A 226 8.19 -5.32 32.80
CA LEU A 226 7.09 -5.45 31.86
C LEU A 226 7.44 -4.66 30.60
N TYR A 227 7.48 -5.33 29.46
CA TYR A 227 7.88 -4.76 28.18
C TYR A 227 6.69 -4.63 27.26
N TRP A 228 6.61 -3.52 26.52
CA TRP A 228 5.75 -3.43 25.36
C TRP A 228 6.50 -3.94 24.14
N VAL A 229 5.97 -4.99 23.51
CA VAL A 229 6.65 -5.72 22.45
C VAL A 229 5.79 -5.90 21.21
N LEU A 230 6.47 -6.05 20.08
CA LEU A 230 5.93 -6.43 18.78
C LEU A 230 6.60 -7.73 18.33
N TYR A 231 5.84 -8.65 17.76
CA TYR A 231 6.36 -9.97 17.42
C TYR A 231 5.61 -10.63 16.26
N ASN A 232 6.29 -11.55 15.58
CA ASN A 232 5.72 -12.33 14.48
C ASN A 232 5.35 -13.77 14.90
N GLU A 233 5.99 -14.29 15.93
CA GLU A 233 5.85 -15.64 16.46
C GLU A 233 5.80 -15.58 18.00
N ASP A 234 5.25 -16.61 18.64
CA ASP A 234 5.09 -16.66 20.10
C ASP A 234 6.41 -16.37 20.84
N ILE A 235 6.34 -15.48 21.84
CA ILE A 235 7.53 -15.03 22.58
C ILE A 235 7.95 -16.11 23.58
N THR A 236 9.23 -16.45 23.55
CA THR A 236 9.93 -17.33 24.49
C THR A 236 11.12 -16.60 25.10
N GLU A 237 11.65 -17.09 26.22
CA GLU A 237 12.86 -16.49 26.82
C GLU A 237 14.06 -16.50 25.85
N GLU A 238 14.12 -17.51 24.96
CA GLU A 238 15.18 -17.66 23.97
C GLU A 238 15.05 -16.67 22.80
N ASN A 239 13.83 -16.37 22.35
CA ASN A 239 13.61 -15.49 21.20
C ASN A 239 13.39 -14.01 21.56
N PHE A 240 13.18 -13.67 22.84
CA PHE A 240 12.93 -12.30 23.29
C PHE A 240 14.06 -11.30 22.93
N LYS A 241 15.29 -11.80 22.69
CA LYS A 241 16.45 -11.00 22.28
C LYS A 241 16.83 -11.17 20.79
N THR A 242 15.94 -11.75 19.99
CA THR A 242 16.17 -11.98 18.56
C THR A 242 15.41 -10.95 17.73
N ASP A 243 15.75 -10.84 16.44
CA ASP A 243 15.11 -9.91 15.50
C ASP A 243 13.59 -10.14 15.32
N ASN A 244 13.06 -11.28 15.80
CA ASN A 244 11.65 -11.62 15.74
C ASN A 244 10.79 -10.88 16.78
N VAL A 245 11.41 -10.29 17.81
CA VAL A 245 10.74 -9.53 18.87
C VAL A 245 11.33 -8.13 18.92
N PHE A 246 10.51 -7.12 18.66
CA PHE A 246 10.89 -5.73 18.79
C PHE A 246 10.36 -5.17 20.10
N VAL A 247 11.27 -4.77 20.98
CA VAL A 247 10.94 -4.13 22.26
C VAL A 247 10.80 -2.63 22.02
N ILE A 248 9.59 -2.10 22.22
CA ILE A 248 9.34 -0.65 22.10
C ILE A 248 9.85 0.07 23.34
N THR A 249 9.45 -0.41 24.52
CA THR A 249 9.83 0.18 25.80
C THR A 249 9.53 -0.74 26.97
N THR A 250 10.05 -0.38 28.13
CA THR A 250 9.66 -0.89 29.44
C THR A 250 8.50 -0.05 30.00
N ILE A 251 7.50 -0.67 30.65
CA ILE A 251 6.23 -0.05 31.10
C ILE A 251 6.17 0.13 32.63
N ASN A 252 7.07 -0.49 33.38
CA ASN A 252 7.06 -0.49 34.86
C ASN A 252 7.66 0.77 35.51
#